data_AF-A0A150GBX3-F1
#
_entry.id   AF-A0A150GBX3-F1
#
_cell.length_a   1.000
_cell.length_b   1.000
_cell.length_c   1.000
_cell.angle_alpha   90.00
_cell.angle_beta   90.00
_cell.angle_gamma   90.00
#
_symmetry.space_group_name_H-M   'P 1'
#
loop_
_entity.id
_entity.type
_entity.pdbx_description
1 polymer ?
#
loop_
_entity_poly.entity_id
_entity_poly.type
_entity_poly.pdbx_seq_one_letter_code
_entity_poly.pdbx_strand_id
1 'polypeptide(L)'
;MFLGAVVGGGVFQQLGAYLQDPGKLLLRIGTALPTASNFFLHYILTKGLYSNWLRVLWPHLGAMAGAAMRGVAGAALPRSWQDVFLIHSPPGYRFSSFYNGICQVGGSMFPTLFDHMTGYLLVAELFTGAVLLTNGAWPQAALLWASLTPALVAFRRLCVRRYLAPLEHPPLSLAMAAPPAAVDASVYLPPALREGAAGWYPESGKVWEQYGIPKYVL
;
A
#
# COMPACT_ATOMS: atom_id res chain seq x y z
N MET A 1 5.82 -12.16 1.44
CA MET A 1 7.25 -11.79 1.31
C MET A 1 8.03 -12.08 2.58
N PHE A 2 7.63 -11.54 3.75
CA PHE A 2 8.30 -11.75 5.04
C PHE A 2 8.60 -13.22 5.38
N LEU A 3 7.57 -14.07 5.54
CA LEU A 3 7.77 -15.49 5.90
C LEU A 3 8.62 -16.25 4.87
N GLY A 4 8.38 -16.03 3.58
CA GLY A 4 9.16 -16.67 2.51
C GLY A 4 10.64 -16.25 2.51
N ALA A 5 10.93 -14.99 2.82
CA ALA A 5 12.31 -14.49 2.94
C ALA A 5 13.00 -14.98 4.21
N VAL A 6 12.27 -15.08 5.34
CA VAL A 6 12.79 -15.63 6.59
C VAL A 6 13.11 -17.12 6.43
N VAL A 7 12.18 -17.91 5.92
CA VAL A 7 12.36 -19.36 5.72
C VAL A 7 13.39 -19.60 4.62
N GLY A 8 13.29 -18.90 3.50
CA GLY A 8 14.23 -19.04 2.39
C GLY A 8 15.65 -18.58 2.74
N GLY A 9 15.81 -17.45 3.41
CA GLY A 9 17.11 -16.95 3.82
C GLY A 9 17.71 -17.78 4.97
N GLY A 10 16.95 -17.98 6.05
CA GLY A 10 17.46 -18.61 7.27
C GLY A 10 17.68 -20.11 7.16
N VAL A 11 16.79 -20.85 6.47
CA VAL A 11 16.90 -22.32 6.39
C VAL A 11 17.93 -22.75 5.36
N PHE A 12 17.94 -22.13 4.16
CA PHE A 12 18.89 -22.52 3.12
C PHE A 12 20.33 -22.09 3.42
N GLN A 13 20.55 -20.96 4.11
CA GLN A 13 21.90 -20.56 4.53
C GLN A 13 22.53 -21.51 5.55
N GLN A 14 21.72 -22.21 6.35
CA GLN A 14 22.21 -23.15 7.37
C GLN A 14 22.08 -24.63 6.97
N LEU A 15 21.73 -24.92 5.72
CA LEU A 15 21.48 -26.29 5.24
C LEU A 15 22.67 -27.23 5.43
N GLY A 16 23.88 -26.78 5.09
CA GLY A 16 25.11 -27.57 5.30
C GLY A 16 25.38 -27.86 6.79
N ALA A 17 24.94 -26.95 7.66
CA ALA A 17 25.07 -27.08 9.10
C ALA A 17 24.02 -28.07 9.67
N TYR A 18 22.78 -28.06 9.14
CA TYR A 18 21.73 -29.01 9.52
C TYR A 18 22.05 -30.46 9.17
N LEU A 19 22.77 -30.69 8.06
CA LEU A 19 23.18 -32.03 7.63
C LEU A 19 24.23 -32.66 8.54
N GLN A 20 24.99 -31.85 9.30
CA GLN A 20 26.06 -32.35 10.17
C GLN A 20 25.57 -32.71 11.58
N ASP A 21 24.64 -31.94 12.16
CA ASP A 21 24.07 -32.21 13.50
C ASP A 21 22.54 -31.97 13.52
N PRO A 22 21.72 -33.00 13.25
CA PRO A 22 20.26 -32.85 13.22
C PRO A 22 19.64 -32.57 14.61
N GLY A 23 20.31 -32.98 15.70
CA GLY A 23 19.80 -32.85 17.06
C GLY A 23 19.67 -31.40 17.59
N LYS A 24 20.30 -30.42 16.92
CA LYS A 24 20.30 -29.00 17.33
C LYS A 24 19.47 -28.10 16.41
N LEU A 25 18.54 -28.68 15.66
CA LEU A 25 17.76 -27.98 14.64
C LEU A 25 17.01 -26.76 15.19
N LEU A 26 16.36 -26.92 16.35
CA LEU A 26 15.53 -25.86 16.95
C LEU A 26 16.35 -24.65 17.41
N LEU A 27 17.54 -24.89 17.97
CA LEU A 27 18.49 -23.86 18.37
C LEU A 27 19.05 -23.10 17.15
N ARG A 28 19.33 -23.83 16.06
CA ARG A 28 19.87 -23.28 14.81
C ARG A 28 18.84 -22.42 14.07
N ILE A 29 17.56 -22.80 14.08
CA ILE A 29 16.48 -21.95 13.58
C ILE A 29 16.41 -20.64 14.38
N GLY A 30 16.52 -20.72 15.71
CA GLY A 30 16.54 -19.55 16.59
C GLY A 30 17.66 -18.56 16.27
N THR A 31 18.84 -19.05 15.87
CA THR A 31 20.00 -18.20 15.52
C THR A 31 20.03 -17.75 14.06
N ALA A 32 19.35 -18.45 13.15
CA ALA A 32 19.21 -18.07 11.74
C ALA A 32 18.35 -16.81 11.54
N LEU A 33 17.43 -16.56 12.46
CA LEU A 33 16.46 -15.47 12.41
C LEU A 33 17.12 -14.08 12.45
N PRO A 34 18.03 -13.78 13.39
CA PRO A 34 18.86 -12.58 13.35
C PRO A 34 19.70 -12.47 12.07
N THR A 35 20.19 -13.58 11.52
CA THR A 35 21.03 -13.56 10.31
C THR A 35 20.24 -13.08 9.08
N ALA A 36 18.94 -13.40 9.02
CA ALA A 36 18.04 -12.90 7.97
C ALA A 36 17.80 -11.38 8.05
N SER A 37 18.12 -10.72 9.16
CA SER A 37 17.93 -9.25 9.31
C SER A 37 18.73 -8.44 8.30
N ASN A 38 19.93 -8.90 7.93
CA ASN A 38 20.77 -8.25 6.91
C ASN A 38 20.06 -8.17 5.55
N PHE A 39 19.35 -9.22 5.15
CA PHE A 39 18.54 -9.20 3.92
C PHE A 39 17.46 -8.12 4.00
N PHE A 40 16.73 -8.03 5.13
CA PHE A 40 15.67 -7.03 5.30
C PHE A 40 16.23 -5.60 5.35
N LEU A 41 17.39 -5.38 5.97
CA LEU A 41 18.06 -4.07 5.96
C LEU A 41 18.41 -3.64 4.54
N HIS A 42 19.05 -4.51 3.74
CA HIS A 42 19.35 -4.22 2.34
C HIS A 42 18.09 -4.02 1.49
N TYR A 43 17.04 -4.80 1.76
CA TYR A 43 15.75 -4.65 1.08
C TYR A 43 15.10 -3.31 1.39
N ILE A 44 15.07 -2.89 2.67
CA ILE A 44 14.51 -1.61 3.11
C ILE A 44 15.34 -0.45 2.55
N LEU A 45 16.66 -0.53 2.54
CA LEU A 45 17.51 0.49 1.91
C LEU A 45 17.21 0.61 0.41
N THR A 46 17.14 -0.52 -0.31
CA THR A 46 16.86 -0.52 -1.75
C THR A 46 15.45 -0.04 -2.08
N LYS A 47 14.43 -0.45 -1.34
CA LYS A 47 13.03 -0.06 -1.62
C LYS A 47 12.64 1.28 -1.02
N GLY A 48 13.04 1.53 0.21
CA GLY A 48 12.67 2.71 0.98
C GLY A 48 13.50 3.94 0.62
N LEU A 49 14.82 3.78 0.44
CA LEU A 49 15.70 4.89 0.07
C LEU A 49 15.83 4.97 -1.45
N TYR A 50 16.43 3.96 -2.08
CA TYR A 50 16.79 4.04 -3.49
C TYR A 50 15.56 4.11 -4.41
N SER A 51 14.57 3.23 -4.26
CA SER A 51 13.39 3.25 -5.14
C SER A 51 12.51 4.48 -4.93
N ASN A 52 12.44 5.07 -3.73
CA ASN A 52 11.67 6.30 -3.52
C ASN A 52 12.42 7.51 -4.08
N TRP A 53 13.73 7.60 -3.87
CA TRP A 53 14.55 8.63 -4.51
C TRP A 53 14.51 8.54 -6.03
N LEU A 54 14.62 7.33 -6.58
CA LEU A 54 14.41 7.12 -8.01
C LEU A 54 13.01 7.50 -8.45
N ARG A 55 11.96 7.27 -7.66
CA ARG A 55 10.61 7.73 -8.04
C ARG A 55 10.53 9.25 -8.06
N VAL A 56 11.18 9.94 -7.13
CA VAL A 56 11.26 11.41 -7.09
C VAL A 56 12.08 11.96 -8.25
N LEU A 57 13.19 11.31 -8.59
CA LEU A 57 14.07 11.73 -9.69
C LEU A 57 13.55 11.27 -11.07
N TRP A 58 12.78 10.18 -11.12
CA TRP A 58 12.40 9.43 -12.32
C TRP A 58 10.94 8.93 -12.25
N PRO A 59 9.95 9.83 -12.45
CA PRO A 59 8.54 9.60 -12.10
C PRO A 59 7.86 8.42 -12.82
N HIS A 60 8.13 8.21 -14.10
CA HIS A 60 7.58 7.12 -14.93
C HIS A 60 8.17 7.18 -16.34
N LEU A 61 8.45 6.03 -16.99
CA LEU A 61 9.03 5.98 -18.35
C LEU A 61 8.22 6.80 -19.39
N GLY A 62 6.88 6.81 -19.27
CA GLY A 62 6.00 7.61 -20.13
C GLY A 62 6.17 9.14 -19.96
N ALA A 63 6.37 9.61 -18.72
CA ALA A 63 6.65 11.02 -18.46
C ALA A 63 8.06 11.40 -18.93
N MET A 64 9.03 10.47 -18.79
CA MET A 64 10.40 10.61 -19.29
C MET A 64 10.44 10.69 -20.82
N ALA A 65 9.74 9.79 -21.53
CA ALA A 65 9.69 9.78 -22.99
C ALA A 65 9.06 11.09 -23.50
N GLY A 66 7.97 11.54 -22.85
CA GLY A 66 7.37 12.83 -23.15
C GLY A 66 8.28 14.02 -22.84
N ALA A 67 9.01 14.02 -21.73
CA ALA A 67 9.92 15.11 -21.36
C ALA A 67 11.22 15.12 -22.19
N ALA A 68 11.76 13.95 -22.53
CA ALA A 68 12.95 13.81 -23.36
C ALA A 68 12.68 14.16 -24.83
N MET A 69 11.55 13.69 -25.40
CA MET A 69 11.11 14.11 -26.73
C MET A 69 10.84 15.63 -26.81
N ARG A 70 10.44 16.25 -25.68
CA ARG A 70 10.19 17.70 -25.60
C ARG A 70 11.44 18.54 -25.35
N GLY A 71 12.29 18.13 -24.43
CA GLY A 71 13.46 18.90 -23.96
C GLY A 71 14.74 18.66 -24.77
N VAL A 72 14.98 17.44 -25.26
CA VAL A 72 16.21 17.10 -26.00
C VAL A 72 16.03 17.24 -27.51
N ALA A 73 14.83 16.95 -28.04
CA ALA A 73 14.57 17.00 -29.48
C ALA A 73 13.80 18.26 -29.95
N GLY A 74 13.34 19.14 -29.04
CA GLY A 74 12.55 20.33 -29.38
C GLY A 74 11.25 20.02 -30.16
N ALA A 75 10.85 18.75 -30.23
CA ALA A 75 9.94 18.24 -31.25
C ALA A 75 8.45 18.38 -30.89
N ALA A 76 8.11 18.77 -29.65
CA ALA A 76 6.73 18.78 -29.16
C ALA A 76 6.44 19.90 -28.15
N LEU A 77 6.66 21.16 -28.55
CA LEU A 77 5.96 22.28 -27.91
C LEU A 77 4.44 22.06 -28.06
N PRO A 78 3.62 22.28 -27.01
CA PRO A 78 2.19 22.04 -27.09
C PRO A 78 1.58 22.90 -28.20
N ARG A 79 1.02 22.26 -29.22
CA ARG A 79 0.37 22.96 -30.36
C ARG A 79 -1.13 23.12 -30.14
N SER A 80 -1.69 22.31 -29.25
CA SER A 80 -3.11 22.29 -28.92
C SER A 80 -3.35 22.34 -27.41
N TRP A 81 -4.54 22.77 -27.02
CA TRP A 81 -5.00 22.71 -25.63
C TRP A 81 -5.07 21.27 -25.07
N GLN A 82 -5.21 20.27 -25.94
CA GLN A 82 -5.16 18.86 -25.56
C GLN A 82 -3.74 18.44 -25.12
N ASP A 83 -2.71 18.95 -25.79
CA ASP A 83 -1.31 18.71 -25.41
C ASP A 83 -0.99 19.33 -24.05
N VAL A 84 -1.53 20.53 -23.78
CA VAL A 84 -1.42 21.22 -22.49
C VAL A 84 -2.10 20.40 -21.39
N PHE A 85 -3.30 19.90 -21.62
CA PHE A 85 -4.01 19.05 -20.65
C PHE A 85 -3.25 17.75 -20.34
N LEU A 86 -2.69 17.10 -21.36
CA LEU A 86 -1.89 15.89 -21.19
C LEU A 86 -0.60 16.14 -20.38
N ILE A 87 0.01 17.33 -20.52
CA ILE A 87 1.17 17.76 -19.72
C ILE A 87 0.81 17.94 -18.26
N HIS A 88 -0.38 18.49 -17.98
CA HIS A 88 -0.86 18.74 -16.62
C HIS A 88 -1.62 17.56 -16.01
N SER A 89 -1.75 16.45 -16.73
CA SER A 89 -2.33 15.21 -16.22
C SER A 89 -1.33 14.53 -15.27
N PRO A 90 -1.59 14.49 -13.94
CA PRO A 90 -0.61 13.99 -12.99
C PRO A 90 -0.44 12.47 -13.10
N PRO A 91 0.78 11.94 -12.96
CA PRO A 91 1.03 10.50 -12.91
C PRO A 91 0.68 9.97 -11.50
N GLY A 92 -0.61 9.94 -11.15
CA GLY A 92 -1.14 9.29 -9.95
C GLY A 92 -0.63 9.81 -8.58
N TYR A 93 -1.06 9.12 -7.52
CA TYR A 93 -0.88 9.47 -6.10
C TYR A 93 0.57 9.50 -5.56
N ARG A 94 1.60 9.55 -6.41
CA ARG A 94 2.99 9.27 -6.00
C ARG A 94 3.94 10.47 -5.98
N PHE A 95 3.45 11.69 -6.22
CA PHE A 95 4.26 12.93 -6.18
C PHE A 95 3.59 14.03 -5.35
N SER A 96 4.24 14.48 -4.27
CA SER A 96 3.72 15.51 -3.33
C SER A 96 3.41 16.86 -3.97
N SER A 97 4.15 17.26 -5.02
CA SER A 97 4.01 18.59 -5.64
C SER A 97 3.01 18.65 -6.82
N PHE A 98 2.48 17.51 -7.27
CA PHE A 98 1.51 17.41 -8.38
C PHE A 98 0.21 16.70 -7.95
N TYR A 99 -0.16 16.81 -6.67
CA TYR A 99 -1.43 16.30 -6.16
C TYR A 99 -2.59 17.16 -6.67
N ASN A 100 -3.14 16.82 -7.83
CA ASN A 100 -4.59 16.91 -7.95
C ASN A 100 -5.14 15.64 -7.30
N GLY A 101 -5.84 15.78 -6.18
CA GLY A 101 -6.53 14.66 -5.55
C GLY A 101 -7.64 14.16 -6.48
N ILE A 102 -7.30 13.30 -7.45
CA ILE A 102 -8.24 12.72 -8.41
C ILE A 102 -9.36 11.98 -7.66
N CYS A 103 -9.03 11.37 -6.52
CA CYS A 103 -9.99 10.88 -5.56
C CYS A 103 -9.70 11.52 -4.20
N GLN A 104 -10.61 12.35 -3.73
CA GLN A 104 -10.63 12.82 -2.35
C GLN A 104 -11.32 11.76 -1.50
N VAL A 105 -10.52 10.86 -0.97
CA VAL A 105 -10.99 9.87 -0.01
C VAL A 105 -10.92 10.53 1.36
N GLY A 106 -12.07 10.82 1.98
CA GLY A 106 -12.20 11.54 3.25
C GLY A 106 -11.64 10.82 4.49
N GLY A 107 -10.43 10.28 4.40
CA GLY A 107 -9.75 9.54 5.47
C GLY A 107 -10.17 8.07 5.61
N SER A 108 -11.00 7.53 4.72
CA SER A 108 -11.49 6.14 4.83
C SER A 108 -10.41 5.06 4.66
N MET A 109 -9.17 5.43 4.32
CA MET A 109 -8.03 4.51 4.33
C MET A 109 -7.53 4.22 5.76
N PHE A 110 -7.78 5.11 6.72
CA PHE A 110 -7.24 5.01 8.07
C PHE A 110 -7.68 3.74 8.83
N PRO A 111 -8.97 3.32 8.81
CA PRO A 111 -9.39 2.07 9.44
C PRO A 111 -8.62 0.85 8.90
N THR A 112 -8.46 0.77 7.58
CA THR A 112 -7.68 -0.29 6.93
C THR A 112 -6.23 -0.24 7.40
N LEU A 113 -5.60 0.94 7.43
CA LEU A 113 -4.21 1.11 7.87
C LEU A 113 -4.02 0.70 9.32
N PHE A 114 -4.92 1.13 10.21
CA PHE A 114 -4.93 0.79 11.63
C PHE A 114 -5.03 -0.73 11.87
N ASP A 115 -5.91 -1.41 11.13
CA ASP A 115 -6.05 -2.85 11.22
C ASP A 115 -4.79 -3.59 10.77
N HIS A 116 -4.16 -3.15 9.67
CA HIS A 116 -2.90 -3.72 9.22
C HIS A 116 -1.77 -3.48 10.22
N MET A 117 -1.64 -2.27 10.77
CA MET A 117 -0.61 -1.96 11.78
C MET A 117 -0.77 -2.81 13.04
N THR A 118 -2.00 -2.95 13.52
CA THR A 118 -2.30 -3.81 14.69
C THR A 118 -2.00 -5.27 14.37
N GLY A 119 -2.33 -5.74 13.16
CA GLY A 119 -1.96 -7.07 12.69
C GLY A 119 -0.45 -7.29 12.63
N TYR A 120 0.33 -6.30 12.17
CA TYR A 120 1.79 -6.39 12.14
C TYR A 120 2.40 -6.43 13.55
N LEU A 121 1.84 -5.70 14.51
CA LEU A 121 2.25 -5.77 15.91
C LEU A 121 2.03 -7.18 16.50
N LEU A 122 0.88 -7.80 16.21
CA LEU A 122 0.61 -9.19 16.62
C LEU A 122 1.58 -10.19 15.98
N VAL A 123 1.86 -10.04 14.68
CA VAL A 123 2.83 -10.90 14.00
C VAL A 123 4.24 -10.73 14.61
N ALA A 124 4.64 -9.50 14.90
CA ALA A 124 5.94 -9.22 15.53
C ALA A 124 6.03 -9.83 16.94
N GLU A 125 4.98 -9.74 17.75
CA GLU A 125 4.88 -10.38 19.07
C GLU A 125 5.00 -11.90 18.98
N LEU A 126 4.22 -12.54 18.11
CA LEU A 126 4.23 -14.00 17.92
C LEU A 126 5.62 -14.48 17.51
N PHE A 127 6.28 -13.75 16.61
CA PHE A 127 7.60 -14.09 16.14
C PHE A 127 8.67 -13.90 17.22
N THR A 128 8.58 -12.82 18.00
CA THR A 128 9.47 -12.56 19.13
C THR A 128 9.33 -13.63 20.21
N GLY A 129 8.10 -14.04 20.53
CA GLY A 129 7.85 -15.14 21.46
C GLY A 129 8.41 -16.47 20.96
N ALA A 130 8.29 -16.77 19.66
CA ALA A 130 8.88 -17.96 19.06
C ALA A 130 10.41 -17.98 19.19
N VAL A 131 11.08 -16.85 18.95
CA VAL A 131 12.54 -16.72 19.14
C VAL A 131 12.92 -16.96 20.61
N LEU A 132 12.17 -16.38 21.56
CA LEU A 132 12.43 -16.57 22.99
C LEU A 132 12.29 -18.05 23.40
N LEU A 133 11.28 -18.76 22.89
CA LEU A 133 11.12 -20.19 23.13
C LEU A 133 12.30 -21.01 22.60
N THR A 134 12.77 -20.72 21.38
CA THR A 134 13.91 -21.46 20.80
C THR A 134 15.21 -21.27 21.56
N ASN A 135 15.35 -20.16 22.30
CA ASN A 135 16.50 -19.85 23.15
C ASN A 135 16.35 -20.36 24.60
N GLY A 136 15.28 -21.09 24.91
CA GLY A 136 15.03 -21.60 26.27
C GLY A 136 14.47 -20.58 27.26
N ALA A 137 14.06 -19.40 26.79
CA ALA A 137 13.44 -18.33 27.59
C ALA A 137 11.91 -18.54 27.69
N TRP A 138 11.49 -19.70 28.19
CA TRP A 138 10.09 -20.13 28.30
C TRP A 138 9.19 -19.16 29.09
N PRO A 139 9.56 -18.69 30.31
CA PRO A 139 8.68 -17.82 31.08
C PRO A 139 8.51 -16.44 30.43
N GLN A 140 9.55 -15.91 29.78
CA GLN A 140 9.48 -14.64 29.07
C GLN A 140 8.54 -14.72 27.86
N ALA A 141 8.64 -15.80 27.08
CA ALA A 141 7.74 -16.03 25.95
C ALA A 141 6.27 -16.20 26.42
N ALA A 142 6.05 -16.96 27.48
CA ALA A 142 4.73 -17.16 28.05
C ALA A 142 4.11 -15.85 28.57
N LEU A 143 4.89 -15.05 29.30
CA LEU A 143 4.45 -13.74 29.80
C LEU A 143 4.12 -12.77 28.66
N LEU A 144 4.95 -12.75 27.61
CA LEU A 144 4.73 -11.92 26.43
C LEU A 144 3.37 -12.22 25.81
N TRP A 145 3.08 -13.49 25.48
CA TRP A 145 1.81 -13.87 24.86
C TRP A 145 0.61 -13.78 25.80
N ALA A 146 0.79 -14.10 27.08
CA ALA A 146 -0.29 -14.04 28.05
C ALA A 146 -0.72 -12.60 28.39
N SER A 147 0.17 -11.61 28.20
CA SER A 147 -0.12 -10.20 28.51
C SER A 147 -0.37 -9.36 27.26
N LEU A 148 0.52 -9.42 26.27
CA LEU A 148 0.53 -8.50 25.14
C LEU A 148 -0.52 -8.88 24.10
N THR A 149 -0.70 -10.16 23.78
CA THR A 149 -1.74 -10.63 22.85
C THR A 149 -3.15 -10.20 23.31
N PRO A 150 -3.62 -10.48 24.54
CA PRO A 150 -4.93 -10.03 24.97
C PRO A 150 -5.01 -8.51 25.08
N ALA A 151 -3.94 -7.81 25.47
CA ALA A 151 -3.91 -6.36 25.51
C ALA A 151 -4.10 -5.75 24.12
N LEU A 152 -3.41 -6.26 23.08
CA LEU A 152 -3.55 -5.80 21.70
C LEU A 152 -4.95 -6.09 21.14
N VAL A 153 -5.51 -7.27 21.42
CA VAL A 153 -6.88 -7.62 21.00
C VAL A 153 -7.91 -6.73 21.69
N ALA A 154 -7.77 -6.48 22.99
CA ALA A 154 -8.65 -5.59 23.73
C ALA A 154 -8.54 -4.14 23.23
N PHE A 155 -7.31 -3.64 23.04
CA PHE A 155 -7.03 -2.33 22.48
C PHE A 155 -7.68 -2.16 21.10
N ARG A 156 -7.49 -3.14 20.20
CA ARG A 156 -8.14 -3.12 18.88
C ARG A 156 -9.65 -3.02 19.00
N ARG A 157 -10.27 -3.87 19.83
CA ARG A 157 -11.73 -3.87 20.02
C ARG A 157 -12.24 -2.54 20.54
N LEU A 158 -11.52 -1.91 21.47
CA LEU A 158 -11.85 -0.59 22.00
C LEU A 158 -11.76 0.48 20.91
N CYS A 159 -10.66 0.53 20.16
CA CYS A 159 -10.46 1.51 19.09
C CYS A 159 -11.47 1.36 17.96
N VAL A 160 -11.75 0.12 17.54
CA VAL A 160 -12.73 -0.14 16.48
C VAL A 160 -14.12 0.33 16.92
N ARG A 161 -14.56 -0.05 18.11
CA ARG A 161 -15.88 0.34 18.62
C ARG A 161 -16.02 1.84 18.86
N ARG A 162 -14.97 2.47 19.40
CA ARG A 162 -15.04 3.88 19.83
C ARG A 162 -14.81 4.87 18.69
N TYR A 163 -13.90 4.55 17.76
CA TYR A 163 -13.40 5.50 16.78
C TYR A 163 -13.64 5.07 15.33
N LEU A 164 -13.46 3.79 14.98
CA LEU A 164 -13.53 3.37 13.58
C LEU A 164 -14.95 3.08 13.09
N ALA A 165 -15.77 2.39 13.88
CA ALA A 165 -17.15 2.10 13.48
C ALA A 165 -17.98 3.38 13.21
N PRO A 166 -17.86 4.46 14.00
CA PRO A 166 -18.53 5.72 13.69
C PRO A 166 -17.98 6.46 12.46
N LEU A 167 -16.81 6.10 11.93
CA LEU A 167 -16.26 6.71 10.71
C LEU A 167 -16.87 6.15 9.42
N GLU A 168 -17.53 4.98 9.48
CA GLU A 168 -18.18 4.38 8.31
C GLU A 168 -19.35 5.25 7.81
N HIS A 169 -20.00 5.98 8.72
CA HIS A 169 -21.14 6.83 8.41
C HIS A 169 -20.96 8.21 9.03
N PRO A 170 -21.05 9.30 8.25
CA PRO A 170 -20.96 10.64 8.82
C PRO A 170 -22.12 10.87 9.81
N PRO A 171 -21.88 11.55 10.94
CA PRO A 171 -22.92 11.80 11.92
C PRO A 171 -23.99 12.72 11.33
N LEU A 172 -25.25 12.45 11.66
CA LEU A 172 -26.40 13.22 11.16
C LEU A 172 -26.31 14.70 11.54
N SER A 173 -25.72 15.02 12.69
CA SER A 173 -25.47 16.41 13.09
C SER A 173 -24.57 17.17 12.11
N LEU A 174 -23.54 16.51 11.57
CA LEU A 174 -22.66 17.07 10.56
C LEU A 174 -23.35 17.16 9.21
N ALA A 175 -24.16 16.16 8.85
CA ALA A 175 -24.98 16.20 7.64
C ALA A 175 -26.02 17.33 7.66
N MET A 176 -26.63 17.61 8.82
CA MET A 176 -27.58 18.72 8.99
C MET A 176 -26.92 20.10 9.00
N ALA A 177 -25.68 20.18 9.50
CA ALA A 177 -24.90 21.42 9.49
C ALA A 177 -24.27 21.73 8.12
N ALA A 178 -24.18 20.73 7.25
CA ALA A 178 -23.62 20.91 5.91
C ALA A 178 -24.54 21.81 5.06
N PRO A 179 -23.97 22.67 4.20
CA PRO A 179 -24.76 23.47 3.28
C PRO A 179 -25.54 22.57 2.32
N PRO A 180 -26.72 23.00 1.84
CA PRO A 180 -27.49 22.24 0.88
C PRO A 180 -26.65 22.02 -0.39
N ALA A 181 -26.36 20.76 -0.70
CA ALA A 181 -25.62 20.38 -1.89
C ALA A 181 -26.61 20.07 -3.02
N ALA A 182 -26.52 20.80 -4.12
CA ALA A 182 -27.14 20.42 -5.40
C ALA A 182 -26.03 19.83 -6.27
N VAL A 183 -26.14 18.54 -6.59
CA VAL A 183 -25.21 17.87 -7.51
C VAL A 183 -25.87 17.81 -8.88
N ASP A 184 -25.19 18.31 -9.90
CA ASP A 184 -25.66 18.19 -11.28
C ASP A 184 -25.73 16.71 -11.69
N ALA A 185 -26.83 16.30 -12.31
CA ALA A 185 -27.02 14.94 -12.79
C ALA A 185 -25.94 14.51 -13.80
N SER A 186 -25.35 15.48 -14.52
CA SER A 186 -24.25 15.24 -15.46
C SER A 186 -22.99 14.67 -14.79
N VAL A 187 -22.83 14.85 -13.47
CA VAL A 187 -21.69 14.34 -12.70
C VAL A 187 -21.61 12.81 -12.73
N TYR A 188 -22.76 12.13 -12.69
CA TYR A 188 -22.84 10.67 -12.75
C TYR A 188 -22.87 10.12 -14.18
N LEU A 189 -23.02 11.00 -15.18
CA LEU A 189 -23.00 10.60 -16.57
C LEU A 189 -21.57 10.21 -16.97
N PRO A 190 -21.36 9.01 -17.55
CA PRO A 190 -20.06 8.59 -18.05
C PRO A 190 -19.43 9.67 -18.93
N PRO A 191 -18.12 9.95 -18.80
CA PRO A 191 -17.46 11.03 -19.55
C PRO A 191 -17.68 10.96 -21.06
N ALA A 192 -17.83 9.76 -21.63
CA ALA A 192 -18.06 9.53 -23.06
C ALA A 192 -19.46 9.92 -23.55
N LEU A 193 -20.45 10.03 -22.65
CA LEU A 193 -21.83 10.38 -22.98
C LEU A 193 -22.13 11.88 -22.78
N ARG A 194 -21.18 12.65 -22.23
CA ARG A 194 -21.38 14.07 -21.93
C ARG A 194 -21.38 14.91 -23.20
N GLU A 195 -22.18 15.97 -23.22
CA GLU A 195 -22.16 16.96 -24.29
C GLU A 195 -20.75 17.56 -24.42
N GLY A 196 -20.17 17.52 -25.63
CA GLY A 196 -18.80 17.99 -25.88
C GLY A 196 -17.67 16.99 -25.59
N ALA A 197 -17.97 15.71 -25.31
CA ALA A 197 -16.99 14.65 -25.09
C ALA A 197 -16.29 14.17 -26.39
N ALA A 198 -15.65 15.08 -27.12
CA ALA A 198 -14.88 14.75 -28.32
C ALA A 198 -13.62 13.93 -27.95
N GLY A 199 -13.48 12.73 -28.52
CA GLY A 199 -12.28 11.88 -28.38
C GLY A 199 -12.37 10.73 -27.36
N TRP A 200 -13.44 10.64 -26.55
CA TRP A 200 -13.63 9.56 -25.57
C TRP A 200 -14.17 8.24 -26.16
N TYR A 201 -14.61 8.25 -27.41
CA TYR A 201 -15.62 7.30 -27.89
C TYR A 201 -15.15 5.92 -28.42
N PRO A 202 -13.87 5.63 -28.79
CA PRO A 202 -13.53 4.25 -29.13
C PRO A 202 -12.88 3.44 -27.98
N GLU A 203 -12.25 4.06 -26.98
CA GLU A 203 -11.34 3.33 -26.07
C GLU A 203 -11.72 3.36 -24.58
N SER A 204 -12.70 4.18 -24.17
CA SER A 204 -13.02 4.41 -22.75
C SER A 204 -13.32 3.13 -21.95
N GLY A 205 -13.87 2.09 -22.58
CA GLY A 205 -14.11 0.80 -21.93
C GLY A 205 -13.17 -0.34 -22.36
N LYS A 206 -12.20 -0.13 -23.27
CA LYS A 206 -11.24 -1.19 -23.65
C LYS A 206 -10.39 -1.65 -22.46
N VAL A 207 -10.01 -0.72 -21.57
CA VAL A 207 -9.22 -0.99 -20.36
C VAL A 207 -9.99 -1.90 -19.38
N TRP A 208 -11.33 -1.85 -19.42
CA TRP A 208 -12.21 -2.55 -18.49
C TRP A 208 -12.89 -3.78 -19.11
N GLU A 209 -12.73 -4.00 -20.41
CA GLU A 209 -13.38 -5.06 -21.19
C GLU A 209 -13.00 -6.46 -20.72
N GLN A 210 -11.76 -6.64 -20.23
CA GLN A 210 -11.29 -7.91 -19.66
C GLN A 210 -11.71 -8.14 -18.21
N TYR A 211 -12.27 -7.12 -17.55
CA TYR A 211 -12.71 -7.21 -16.15
C TYR A 211 -14.19 -7.55 -16.01
N GLY A 212 -14.89 -7.82 -17.13
CA GLY A 212 -16.30 -8.24 -17.11
C GLY A 212 -17.28 -7.15 -16.65
N ILE A 213 -16.85 -5.89 -16.62
CA ILE A 213 -17.69 -4.76 -16.22
C ILE A 213 -18.45 -4.28 -17.45
N PRO A 214 -19.79 -4.42 -17.49
CA PRO A 214 -20.60 -3.95 -18.63
C PRO A 214 -20.44 -2.44 -18.82
N LYS A 215 -20.24 -2.00 -20.08
CA LYS A 215 -19.93 -0.61 -20.43
C LYS A 215 -21.02 0.38 -20.00
N TYR A 216 -22.29 0.02 -20.18
CA TYR A 216 -23.44 0.80 -19.75
C TYR A 216 -24.55 -0.18 -19.38
N VAL A 217 -24.99 -0.18 -18.13
CA VAL A 217 -26.21 -0.88 -17.69
C VAL A 217 -27.25 0.21 -17.47
N LEU A 218 -28.36 0.15 -18.22
CA LEU A 218 -29.55 0.95 -17.98
C LEU A 218 -30.31 0.41 -16.76
#